data_AF-A0A1I1C8L5-F1
#
_entry.id   AF-A0A1I1C8L5-F1
#
_cell.length_a   1.000
_cell.length_b   1.000
_cell.length_c   1.000
_cell.angle_alpha   90.00
_cell.angle_beta   90.00
_cell.angle_gamma   90.00
#
_symmetry.space_group_name_H-M   'P 1'
#
loop_
_entity.id
_entity.type
_entity.pdbx_description
1 polymer ?
#
loop_
_entity_poly.entity_id
_entity_poly.type
_entity_poly.pdbx_seq_one_letter_code
_entity_poly.pdbx_strand_id
1 'polypeptide(L)'
;MIYDKYNFTVPSQKMVRLIMDTDAKNEADDQYAIVHALLSPKFDNRGFIAAHFGDWLSQTSMEDSYEEIAKILGLMNIPDDNLIFKGAPRALADESTPIPSAGAELIIKEAMSDDPRPLFVTFLGPLTDMAAALLMEPRIADRLTVIWIGGGAYPAGEPEYNLWNDIHAANVVFKSQVPVWQVPKNVYQRVMVSMAELEYRVRPHGELGKYLFEQLVAFGHTEAALRTAIRTGECWCLGDSPAVGLLLCDHEYLYDWLPAPAFSPDMRYIHERNNRPIRVYKDVNSRFTLEDFFIKLAMFTENSL
;
A
#
# COMPACT_ATOMS: atom_id res chain seq x y z
N MET A 1 14.41 3.56 8.16
CA MET A 1 14.10 4.80 8.91
C MET A 1 13.04 4.46 9.94
N ILE A 2 13.31 4.79 11.21
CA ILE A 2 12.40 4.53 12.34
C ILE A 2 12.09 5.88 12.98
N TYR A 3 10.80 6.19 13.16
CA TYR A 3 10.38 7.37 13.90
C TYR A 3 10.12 7.00 15.37
N ASP A 4 10.87 7.57 16.30
CA ASP A 4 10.92 7.14 17.71
C ASP A 4 10.55 8.26 18.71
N LYS A 5 9.91 9.34 18.25
CA LYS A 5 9.49 10.48 19.09
C LYS A 5 8.22 10.22 19.91
N TYR A 6 8.16 9.09 20.61
CA TYR A 6 7.05 8.72 21.50
C TYR A 6 7.53 8.40 22.91
N ASN A 7 6.63 8.55 23.89
CA ASN A 7 6.89 8.19 25.30
C ASN A 7 6.75 6.68 25.57
N PHE A 8 6.55 5.86 24.54
CA PHE A 8 6.57 4.41 24.61
C PHE A 8 7.62 3.86 23.64
N THR A 9 8.10 2.64 23.89
CA THR A 9 9.04 1.95 23.03
C THR A 9 8.42 0.67 22.47
N VAL A 10 8.82 0.29 21.25
CA VAL A 10 8.43 -0.98 20.64
C VAL A 10 9.54 -2.00 20.95
N PRO A 11 9.22 -3.17 21.52
CA PRO A 11 10.21 -4.23 21.71
C PRO A 11 10.87 -4.60 20.38
N SER A 12 12.19 -4.75 20.35
CA SER A 12 12.94 -5.00 19.12
C SER A 12 12.47 -6.26 18.36
N GLN A 13 12.03 -7.29 19.08
CA GLN A 13 11.47 -8.53 18.50
C GLN A 13 10.10 -8.33 17.85
N LYS A 14 9.45 -7.19 18.11
CA LYS A 14 8.18 -6.80 17.50
C LYS A 14 8.39 -5.76 16.40
N MET A 15 9.59 -5.26 16.17
CA MET A 15 9.87 -4.37 15.04
C MET A 15 9.92 -5.17 13.73
N VAL A 16 9.54 -4.54 12.63
CA VAL A 16 9.52 -5.15 11.31
C VAL A 16 10.24 -4.24 10.31
N ARG A 17 10.79 -4.83 9.25
CA ARG A 17 11.29 -4.10 8.09
C ARG A 17 10.13 -3.91 7.12
N LEU A 18 9.96 -2.70 6.61
CA LEU A 18 8.85 -2.36 5.71
C LEU A 18 9.39 -1.74 4.42
N ILE A 19 8.96 -2.27 3.29
CA ILE A 19 8.98 -1.59 1.99
C ILE A 19 7.53 -1.29 1.61
N MET A 20 7.24 -0.08 1.16
CA MET A 20 5.90 0.31 0.69
C MET A 20 5.95 0.67 -0.79
N ASP A 21 5.29 -0.13 -1.60
CA ASP A 21 5.05 0.11 -3.02
C ASP A 21 3.68 0.78 -3.19
N THR A 22 3.66 1.93 -3.84
CA THR A 22 2.52 2.86 -3.83
C THR A 22 2.41 3.64 -5.12
N ASP A 23 1.21 3.67 -5.68
CA ASP A 23 0.82 4.51 -6.80
C ASP A 23 0.33 5.87 -6.31
N ALA A 24 1.15 6.52 -5.48
CA ALA A 24 0.81 7.66 -4.64
C ALA A 24 0.10 8.83 -5.34
N LYS A 25 0.16 8.93 -6.68
CA LYS A 25 -0.49 10.00 -7.45
C LYS A 25 -1.68 9.56 -8.31
N ASN A 26 -2.08 8.30 -8.22
CA ASN A 26 -3.29 7.79 -8.85
C ASN A 26 -4.55 8.46 -8.27
N GLU A 27 -4.63 8.46 -6.94
CA GLU A 27 -5.66 9.18 -6.21
C GLU A 27 -5.12 9.89 -4.95
N ALA A 28 -5.82 9.75 -3.81
CA ALA A 28 -5.70 10.67 -2.69
C ALA A 28 -5.62 10.00 -1.31
N ASP A 29 -5.53 8.67 -1.22
CA ASP A 29 -5.43 7.93 0.04
C ASP A 29 -4.05 7.33 0.34
N ASP A 30 -3.22 7.00 -0.65
CA ASP A 30 -1.84 6.52 -0.44
C ASP A 30 -1.02 7.43 0.49
N GLN A 31 -1.19 8.76 0.36
CA GLN A 31 -0.45 9.73 1.16
C GLN A 31 -0.69 9.53 2.66
N TYR A 32 -1.90 9.12 3.04
CA TYR A 32 -2.25 8.81 4.42
C TYR A 32 -1.50 7.56 4.90
N ALA A 33 -1.42 6.52 4.08
CA ALA A 33 -0.69 5.30 4.39
C ALA A 33 0.84 5.55 4.51
N ILE A 34 1.41 6.35 3.60
CA ILE A 34 2.84 6.75 3.64
C ILE A 34 3.15 7.47 4.96
N VAL A 35 2.37 8.51 5.29
CA VAL A 35 2.55 9.26 6.54
C VAL A 35 2.38 8.36 7.76
N HIS A 36 1.37 7.48 7.76
CA HIS A 36 1.13 6.56 8.87
C HIS A 36 2.28 5.58 9.08
N ALA A 37 2.86 5.06 8.00
CA ALA A 37 4.03 4.18 8.04
C ALA A 37 5.27 4.89 8.58
N LEU A 38 5.53 6.12 8.09
CA LEU A 38 6.66 6.94 8.54
C LEU A 38 6.56 7.31 10.02
N LEU A 39 5.36 7.54 10.55
CA LEU A 39 5.14 7.89 11.95
C LEU A 39 5.05 6.67 12.88
N SER A 40 5.22 5.44 12.39
CA SER A 40 5.05 4.23 13.20
C SER A 40 6.39 3.71 13.74
N PRO A 41 6.64 3.74 15.07
CA PRO A 41 7.93 3.32 15.66
C PRO A 41 8.22 1.82 15.53
N LYS A 42 7.20 1.04 15.15
CA LYS A 42 7.31 -0.40 14.90
C LYS A 42 7.99 -0.69 13.56
N PHE A 43 8.01 0.26 12.62
CA PHE A 43 8.49 0.05 11.28
C PHE A 43 9.88 0.62 11.11
N ASP A 44 10.80 -0.23 10.66
CA ASP A 44 12.01 0.21 10.00
C ASP A 44 11.71 0.33 8.50
N ASN A 45 11.32 1.53 8.08
CA ASN A 45 11.00 1.85 6.68
C ASN A 45 12.28 1.76 5.84
N ARG A 46 12.40 0.70 5.04
CA ARG A 46 13.57 0.40 4.19
C ARG A 46 13.53 1.14 2.86
N GLY A 47 12.34 1.51 2.40
CA GLY A 47 12.14 2.37 1.24
C GLY A 47 10.68 2.41 0.79
N PHE A 48 10.38 3.38 -0.05
CA PHE A 48 9.11 3.59 -0.73
C PHE A 48 9.33 3.43 -2.22
N ILE A 49 8.56 2.58 -2.88
CA ILE A 49 8.63 2.32 -4.31
C ILE A 49 7.48 3.07 -4.97
N ALA A 50 7.83 3.96 -5.90
CA ALA A 50 6.87 4.65 -6.74
C ALA A 50 6.36 3.68 -7.82
N ALA A 51 5.09 3.29 -7.73
CA ALA A 51 4.45 2.40 -8.68
C ALA A 51 3.79 3.18 -9.82
N HIS A 52 3.69 2.53 -10.99
CA HIS A 52 2.82 2.99 -12.07
C HIS A 52 1.35 2.71 -11.72
N PHE A 53 0.46 3.48 -12.33
CA PHE A 53 -1.00 3.29 -12.24
C PHE A 53 -1.63 3.33 -13.63
N GLY A 54 -0.95 2.71 -14.60
CA GLY A 54 -1.37 2.74 -16.00
C GLY A 54 -1.22 4.12 -16.63
N ASP A 55 -1.97 4.38 -17.69
CA ASP A 55 -1.78 5.53 -18.57
C ASP A 55 -3.04 6.41 -18.72
N TRP A 56 -4.11 6.09 -17.97
CA TRP A 56 -5.42 6.72 -18.13
C TRP A 56 -5.49 8.15 -17.54
N LEU A 57 -4.82 8.42 -16.41
CA LEU A 57 -4.67 9.76 -15.83
C LEU A 57 -3.41 10.45 -16.33
N SER A 58 -2.31 9.70 -16.40
CA SER A 58 -0.99 10.24 -16.72
C SER A 58 -0.15 9.22 -17.46
N GLN A 59 0.57 9.69 -18.49
CA GLN A 59 1.51 8.88 -19.27
C GLN A 59 2.85 8.66 -18.52
N THR A 60 3.04 9.34 -17.40
CA THR A 60 4.24 9.27 -16.55
C THR A 60 3.90 8.84 -15.14
N SER A 61 2.85 8.02 -14.96
CA SER A 61 2.28 7.66 -13.65
C SER A 61 3.29 7.26 -12.59
N MET A 62 4.32 6.47 -12.94
CA MET A 62 5.41 6.13 -12.00
C MET A 62 6.21 7.36 -11.52
N GLU A 63 6.53 8.29 -12.41
CA GLU A 63 7.23 9.53 -12.06
C GLU A 63 6.33 10.43 -11.20
N ASP A 64 5.02 10.49 -11.50
CA ASP A 64 4.05 11.25 -10.72
C ASP A 64 3.97 10.71 -9.27
N SER A 65 3.95 9.38 -9.11
CA SER A 65 4.04 8.73 -7.80
C SER A 65 5.35 9.06 -7.08
N TYR A 66 6.48 9.07 -7.80
CA TYR A 66 7.79 9.40 -7.23
C TYR A 66 7.81 10.84 -6.68
N GLU A 67 7.32 11.80 -7.48
CA GLU A 67 7.23 13.20 -7.09
C GLU A 67 6.29 13.41 -5.89
N GLU A 68 5.19 12.67 -5.82
CA GLU A 68 4.25 12.74 -4.71
C GLU A 68 4.86 12.20 -3.41
N ILE A 69 5.57 11.07 -3.44
CA ILE A 69 6.29 10.55 -2.27
C ILE A 69 7.35 11.56 -1.80
N ALA A 70 8.11 12.14 -2.74
CA ALA A 70 9.13 13.14 -2.43
C ALA A 70 8.52 14.39 -1.78
N LYS A 71 7.35 14.83 -2.26
CA LYS A 71 6.61 15.93 -1.67
C LYS A 71 6.17 15.65 -0.24
N ILE A 72 5.63 14.45 0.04
CA ILE A 72 5.24 14.05 1.40
C ILE A 72 6.44 14.06 2.35
N LEU A 73 7.57 13.46 1.94
CA LEU A 73 8.80 13.49 2.73
C LEU A 73 9.29 14.92 2.98
N GLY A 74 9.22 15.79 1.96
CA GLY A 74 9.52 17.21 2.07
C GLY A 74 8.64 17.95 3.08
N LEU A 75 7.32 17.71 3.06
CA LEU A 75 6.37 18.29 4.03
C LEU A 75 6.62 17.79 5.47
N MET A 76 7.20 16.60 5.61
CA MET A 76 7.61 16.02 6.89
C MET A 76 9.03 16.42 7.32
N ASN A 77 9.77 17.18 6.51
CA ASN A 77 11.20 17.47 6.69
C ASN A 77 12.05 16.21 6.87
N ILE A 78 11.70 15.12 6.18
CA ILE A 78 12.48 13.89 6.16
C ILE A 78 13.35 13.92 4.90
N PRO A 79 14.69 13.81 5.01
CA PRO A 79 15.56 13.78 3.85
C PRO A 79 15.35 12.50 3.04
N ASP A 80 15.45 12.61 1.71
CA ASP A 80 15.47 11.46 0.80
C ASP A 80 16.83 10.77 0.81
N ASP A 81 17.19 10.16 1.95
CA ASP A 81 18.44 9.43 2.19
C ASP A 81 18.44 8.05 1.49
N ASN A 82 18.13 8.03 0.19
CA ASN A 82 17.77 6.83 -0.58
C ASN A 82 16.54 6.14 0.01
N LEU A 83 15.49 6.91 0.29
CA LEU A 83 14.23 6.37 0.78
C LEU A 83 13.24 6.11 -0.36
N ILE A 84 13.36 6.80 -1.49
CA ILE A 84 12.42 6.69 -2.61
C ILE A 84 13.09 5.96 -3.79
N PHE A 85 12.37 5.00 -4.36
CA PHE A 85 12.85 4.17 -5.46
C PHE A 85 11.84 4.16 -6.58
N LYS A 86 12.32 4.29 -7.82
CA LYS A 86 11.46 4.19 -9.01
C LYS A 86 11.11 2.72 -9.27
N GLY A 87 9.82 2.41 -9.29
CA GLY A 87 9.31 1.10 -9.66
C GLY A 87 9.30 0.89 -11.17
N ALA A 88 8.68 -0.20 -11.60
CA ALA A 88 8.48 -0.47 -13.01
C ALA A 88 7.56 0.61 -13.62
N PRO A 89 7.90 1.19 -14.78
CA PRO A 89 7.13 2.31 -15.34
C PRO A 89 5.81 1.89 -15.99
N ARG A 90 5.50 0.59 -16.07
CA ARG A 90 4.32 0.02 -16.73
C ARG A 90 4.13 -1.44 -16.33
N ALA A 91 2.97 -1.98 -16.66
CA ALA A 91 2.63 -3.39 -16.50
C ALA A 91 3.59 -4.35 -17.22
N LEU A 92 3.70 -5.58 -16.70
CA LEU A 92 4.40 -6.67 -17.38
C LEU A 92 3.74 -7.01 -18.72
N ALA A 93 4.56 -7.40 -19.70
CA ALA A 93 4.07 -7.83 -21.01
C ALA A 93 3.48 -9.26 -20.99
N ASP A 94 3.98 -10.09 -20.08
CA ASP A 94 3.57 -11.48 -19.86
C ASP A 94 4.00 -11.94 -18.45
N GLU A 95 3.65 -13.17 -18.08
CA GLU A 95 3.93 -13.74 -16.74
C GLU A 95 5.35 -14.29 -16.57
N SER A 96 6.25 -14.11 -17.54
CA SER A 96 7.60 -14.69 -17.56
C SER A 96 8.73 -13.68 -17.77
N THR A 97 8.40 -12.49 -18.27
CA THR A 97 9.36 -11.45 -18.62
C THR A 97 9.33 -10.34 -17.55
N PRO A 98 10.35 -10.24 -16.67
CA PRO A 98 10.41 -9.17 -15.67
C PRO A 98 10.71 -7.81 -16.31
N ILE A 99 10.31 -6.75 -15.61
CA ILE A 99 10.79 -5.38 -15.86
C ILE A 99 11.71 -5.00 -14.69
N PRO A 100 13.04 -5.02 -14.87
CA PRO A 100 13.95 -4.55 -13.84
C PRO A 100 13.69 -3.07 -13.50
N SER A 101 13.68 -2.78 -12.20
CA SER A 101 13.47 -1.43 -11.65
C SER A 101 14.27 -1.29 -10.35
N ALA A 102 14.49 -0.05 -9.92
CA ALA A 102 15.13 0.19 -8.62
C ALA A 102 14.26 -0.33 -7.46
N GLY A 103 12.93 -0.32 -7.61
CA GLY A 103 11.98 -0.92 -6.66
C GLY A 103 12.12 -2.44 -6.54
N ALA A 104 12.12 -3.17 -7.66
CA ALA A 104 12.32 -4.61 -7.67
C ALA A 104 13.70 -4.99 -7.09
N GLU A 105 14.75 -4.25 -7.43
CA GLU A 105 16.10 -4.44 -6.87
C GLU A 105 16.15 -4.19 -5.36
N LEU A 106 15.43 -3.19 -4.84
CA LEU A 106 15.30 -2.94 -3.40
C LEU A 106 14.65 -4.14 -2.69
N ILE A 107 13.54 -4.67 -3.23
CA ILE A 107 12.86 -5.85 -2.68
C ILE A 107 13.84 -7.03 -2.59
N ILE A 108 14.57 -7.30 -3.67
CA ILE A 108 15.55 -8.39 -3.71
C ILE A 108 16.66 -8.16 -2.66
N LYS A 109 17.23 -6.96 -2.63
CA LYS A 109 18.31 -6.60 -1.71
C LYS A 109 17.91 -6.80 -0.26
N GLU A 110 16.76 -6.28 0.14
CA GLU A 110 16.28 -6.36 1.53
C GLU A 110 15.90 -7.79 1.91
N ALA A 111 15.24 -8.54 1.01
CA ALA A 111 14.88 -9.93 1.24
C ALA A 111 16.12 -10.84 1.38
N MET A 112 17.18 -10.57 0.61
CA MET A 112 18.41 -11.36 0.64
C MET A 112 19.37 -10.98 1.77
N SER A 113 19.12 -9.90 2.50
CA SER A 113 19.96 -9.48 3.63
C SER A 113 19.87 -10.45 4.83
N ASP A 114 20.92 -10.45 5.67
CA ASP A 114 21.02 -11.29 6.86
C ASP A 114 20.26 -10.74 8.09
N ASP A 115 19.41 -9.73 7.90
CA ASP A 115 18.63 -9.16 9.00
C ASP A 115 17.51 -10.14 9.43
N PRO A 116 17.49 -10.59 10.70
CA PRO A 116 16.55 -11.61 11.16
C PRO A 116 15.13 -11.07 11.39
N ARG A 117 14.92 -9.74 11.35
CA ARG A 117 13.59 -9.15 11.49
C ARG A 117 12.76 -9.48 10.24
N PRO A 118 11.46 -9.77 10.38
CA PRO A 118 10.61 -10.07 9.23
C PRO A 118 10.52 -8.87 8.30
N LEU A 119 10.56 -9.13 6.99
CA LEU A 119 10.34 -8.16 5.93
C LEU A 119 8.91 -8.24 5.43
N PHE A 120 8.22 -7.11 5.45
CA PHE A 120 6.93 -6.93 4.80
C PHE A 120 7.07 -5.98 3.63
N VAL A 121 6.44 -6.32 2.52
CA VAL A 121 6.33 -5.46 1.35
C VAL A 121 4.84 -5.20 1.11
N THR A 122 4.40 -3.96 1.33
CA THR A 122 3.00 -3.56 1.10
C THR A 122 2.86 -3.02 -0.31
N PHE A 123 1.82 -3.42 -1.02
CA PHE A 123 1.46 -2.93 -2.34
C PHE A 123 0.10 -2.24 -2.26
N LEU A 124 0.12 -0.93 -2.44
CA LEU A 124 -1.07 -0.06 -2.50
C LEU A 124 -1.59 0.10 -3.95
N GLY A 125 -0.75 -0.30 -4.92
CA GLY A 125 -1.07 -0.32 -6.35
C GLY A 125 -0.92 -1.71 -6.99
N PRO A 126 -0.50 -1.79 -8.27
CA PRO A 126 -0.29 -3.06 -8.96
C PRO A 126 0.92 -3.84 -8.39
N LEU A 127 0.90 -5.16 -8.56
CA LEU A 127 1.94 -6.07 -8.04
C LEU A 127 3.21 -6.15 -8.94
N THR A 128 3.39 -5.21 -9.86
CA THR A 128 4.39 -5.28 -10.94
C THR A 128 5.81 -5.44 -10.40
N ASP A 129 6.22 -4.64 -9.44
CA ASP A 129 7.56 -4.69 -8.85
C ASP A 129 7.79 -5.98 -8.03
N MET A 130 6.77 -6.53 -7.37
CA MET A 130 6.86 -7.85 -6.71
C MET A 130 7.06 -8.96 -7.74
N ALA A 131 6.27 -8.95 -8.81
CA ALA A 131 6.35 -9.95 -9.86
C ALA A 131 7.73 -9.90 -10.56
N ALA A 132 8.20 -8.70 -10.89
CA ALA A 132 9.54 -8.50 -11.43
C ALA A 132 10.62 -9.03 -10.48
N ALA A 133 10.54 -8.71 -9.18
CA ALA A 133 11.48 -9.19 -8.17
C ALA A 133 11.49 -10.73 -8.06
N LEU A 134 10.33 -11.39 -8.06
CA LEU A 134 10.22 -12.85 -8.01
C LEU A 134 10.76 -13.53 -9.27
N LEU A 135 10.52 -12.95 -10.45
CA LEU A 135 11.03 -13.47 -11.72
C LEU A 135 12.55 -13.31 -11.83
N MET A 136 13.11 -12.23 -11.29
CA MET A 136 14.55 -11.97 -11.25
C MET A 136 15.27 -12.81 -10.18
N GLU A 137 14.65 -13.01 -9.02
CA GLU A 137 15.22 -13.75 -7.89
C GLU A 137 14.15 -14.59 -7.16
N PRO A 138 13.86 -15.81 -7.64
CA PRO A 138 12.82 -16.67 -7.03
C PRO A 138 13.08 -17.04 -5.56
N ARG A 139 14.33 -16.97 -5.08
CA ARG A 139 14.71 -17.31 -3.70
C ARG A 139 14.17 -16.33 -2.66
N ILE A 140 13.60 -15.18 -3.06
CA ILE A 140 12.99 -14.25 -2.09
C ILE A 140 11.61 -14.71 -1.60
N ALA A 141 11.00 -15.69 -2.27
CA ALA A 141 9.63 -16.11 -1.98
C ALA A 141 9.44 -16.61 -0.53
N ASP A 142 10.47 -17.17 0.11
CA ASP A 142 10.40 -17.61 1.51
C ASP A 142 10.98 -16.60 2.52
N ARG A 143 11.31 -15.39 2.07
CA ARG A 143 12.06 -14.39 2.87
C ARG A 143 11.28 -13.12 3.21
N LEU A 144 10.08 -12.96 2.70
CA LEU A 144 9.23 -11.78 2.93
C LEU A 144 7.75 -12.14 2.94
N THR A 145 6.91 -11.21 3.39
CA THR A 145 5.44 -11.30 3.27
C THR A 145 4.91 -10.13 2.47
N VAL A 146 4.06 -10.43 1.49
CA VAL A 146 3.35 -9.43 0.67
C VAL A 146 2.04 -9.08 1.34
N ILE A 147 1.75 -7.80 1.49
CA ILE A 147 0.42 -7.30 1.84
C ILE A 147 -0.09 -6.53 0.63
N TRP A 148 -1.21 -6.94 0.04
CA TRP A 148 -1.75 -6.31 -1.16
C TRP A 148 -3.15 -5.76 -0.91
N ILE A 149 -3.31 -4.46 -1.15
CA ILE A 149 -4.59 -3.78 -1.22
C ILE A 149 -5.06 -3.90 -2.66
N GLY A 150 -5.94 -4.87 -2.92
CA GLY A 150 -6.32 -5.14 -4.30
C GLY A 150 -7.07 -6.45 -4.51
N GLY A 151 -7.65 -6.55 -5.70
CA GLY A 151 -8.56 -7.62 -6.10
C GLY A 151 -9.98 -7.47 -5.56
N GLY A 152 -10.92 -8.02 -6.32
CA GLY A 152 -12.35 -7.98 -6.03
C GLY A 152 -12.85 -8.89 -4.90
N ALA A 153 -14.14 -8.77 -4.59
CA ALA A 153 -14.79 -9.60 -3.59
C ALA A 153 -14.78 -11.09 -3.93
N TYR A 154 -14.48 -11.92 -2.93
CA TYR A 154 -14.61 -13.38 -3.02
C TYR A 154 -16.09 -13.82 -2.99
N PRO A 155 -16.43 -14.97 -3.61
CA PRO A 155 -15.54 -15.86 -4.34
C PRO A 155 -15.34 -15.49 -5.81
N ALA A 156 -16.17 -14.61 -6.40
CA ALA A 156 -16.20 -14.45 -7.86
C ALA A 156 -15.04 -13.61 -8.42
N GLY A 157 -14.47 -12.70 -7.61
CA GLY A 157 -13.71 -11.57 -8.12
C GLY A 157 -14.62 -10.56 -8.80
N GLU A 158 -14.12 -9.35 -9.01
CA GLU A 158 -14.80 -8.27 -9.71
C GLU A 158 -13.76 -7.25 -10.21
N PRO A 159 -14.14 -6.33 -11.12
CA PRO A 159 -13.26 -5.26 -11.54
C PRO A 159 -12.72 -4.44 -10.36
N GLU A 160 -11.40 -4.41 -10.26
CA GLU A 160 -10.65 -3.75 -9.21
C GLU A 160 -9.42 -3.09 -9.83
N TYR A 161 -9.11 -1.88 -9.39
CA TYR A 161 -8.23 -0.96 -10.11
C TYR A 161 -6.77 -1.41 -10.09
N ASN A 162 -6.27 -1.87 -8.94
CA ASN A 162 -4.89 -2.33 -8.81
C ASN A 162 -4.64 -3.63 -9.58
N LEU A 163 -5.60 -4.55 -9.54
CA LEU A 163 -5.57 -5.77 -10.36
C LEU A 163 -5.63 -5.46 -11.86
N TRP A 164 -6.48 -4.51 -12.27
CA TRP A 164 -6.60 -4.11 -13.68
C TRP A 164 -5.28 -3.58 -14.25
N ASN A 165 -4.53 -2.83 -13.45
CA ASN A 165 -3.26 -2.24 -13.87
C ASN A 165 -2.17 -3.28 -14.16
N ASP A 166 -2.20 -4.48 -13.56
CA ASP A 166 -1.28 -5.56 -13.94
C ASP A 166 -1.76 -6.97 -13.53
N ILE A 167 -2.63 -7.55 -14.35
CA ILE A 167 -3.14 -8.92 -14.16
C ILE A 167 -2.00 -9.96 -14.27
N HIS A 168 -1.01 -9.73 -15.13
CA HIS A 168 0.12 -10.64 -15.30
C HIS A 168 0.95 -10.71 -14.02
N ALA A 169 1.28 -9.56 -13.44
CA ALA A 169 1.99 -9.50 -12.17
C ALA A 169 1.21 -10.15 -11.03
N ALA A 170 -0.10 -9.89 -10.93
CA ALA A 170 -0.95 -10.54 -9.93
C ALA A 170 -0.91 -12.08 -10.08
N ASN A 171 -0.99 -12.61 -11.31
CA ASN A 171 -0.86 -14.04 -11.56
C ASN A 171 0.52 -14.60 -11.19
N VAL A 172 1.61 -13.89 -11.49
CA VAL A 172 2.98 -14.29 -11.08
C VAL A 172 3.07 -14.41 -9.56
N VAL A 173 2.63 -13.38 -8.83
CA VAL A 173 2.70 -13.35 -7.35
C VAL A 173 1.81 -14.43 -6.74
N PHE A 174 0.58 -14.59 -7.23
CA PHE A 174 -0.38 -15.54 -6.66
C PHE A 174 -0.02 -17.00 -6.96
N LYS A 175 0.66 -17.29 -8.07
CA LYS A 175 1.21 -18.63 -8.39
C LYS A 175 2.51 -18.94 -7.65
N SER A 176 3.24 -17.93 -7.18
CA SER A 176 4.51 -18.11 -6.46
C SER A 176 4.33 -18.74 -5.07
N GLN A 177 5.45 -18.96 -4.36
CA GLN A 177 5.44 -19.43 -2.98
C GLN A 177 5.39 -18.31 -1.92
N VAL A 178 5.40 -17.04 -2.33
CA VAL A 178 5.48 -15.91 -1.37
C VAL A 178 4.24 -15.84 -0.48
N PRO A 179 4.35 -15.69 0.85
CA PRO A 179 3.18 -15.41 1.70
C PRO A 179 2.47 -14.12 1.23
N VAL A 180 1.16 -14.20 1.02
CA VAL A 180 0.32 -13.06 0.61
C VAL A 180 -0.80 -12.86 1.61
N TRP A 181 -0.97 -11.60 2.01
CA TRP A 181 -2.12 -11.07 2.74
C TRP A 181 -2.89 -10.16 1.79
N GLN A 182 -4.03 -10.64 1.30
CA GLN A 182 -4.89 -9.87 0.41
C GLN A 182 -5.97 -9.17 1.21
N VAL A 183 -6.12 -7.86 0.98
CA VAL A 183 -7.25 -7.07 1.43
C VAL A 183 -8.09 -6.72 0.19
N PRO A 184 -9.21 -7.41 -0.05
CA PRO A 184 -10.01 -7.19 -1.24
C PRO A 184 -10.86 -5.92 -1.14
N LYS A 185 -11.36 -5.44 -2.29
CA LYS A 185 -12.15 -4.21 -2.45
C LYS A 185 -13.28 -4.04 -1.45
N ASN A 186 -14.09 -5.07 -1.24
CA ASN A 186 -15.22 -5.01 -0.30
C ASN A 186 -14.80 -4.86 1.18
N VAL A 187 -13.51 -5.01 1.48
CA VAL A 187 -12.92 -4.83 2.82
C VAL A 187 -12.20 -3.50 2.92
N TYR A 188 -11.28 -3.20 1.99
CA TYR A 188 -10.55 -1.92 2.08
C TYR A 188 -11.49 -0.72 1.92
N GLN A 189 -12.58 -0.86 1.14
CA GLN A 189 -13.60 0.19 1.00
C GLN A 189 -14.38 0.52 2.29
N ARG A 190 -14.19 -0.24 3.36
CA ARG A 190 -14.83 0.01 4.67
C ARG A 190 -14.06 0.99 5.52
N VAL A 191 -12.84 1.38 5.14
CA VAL A 191 -12.07 2.42 5.84
C VAL A 191 -12.57 3.80 5.40
N MET A 192 -13.82 4.08 5.74
CA MET A 192 -14.51 5.30 5.37
C MET A 192 -14.22 6.42 6.37
N VAL A 193 -14.05 7.63 5.84
CA VAL A 193 -13.91 8.88 6.59
C VAL A 193 -14.89 9.90 6.03
N SER A 194 -15.34 10.83 6.87
CA SER A 194 -16.12 11.98 6.41
C SER A 194 -15.22 13.18 6.11
N MET A 195 -15.63 14.06 5.19
CA MET A 195 -14.90 15.29 4.92
C MET A 195 -14.82 16.18 6.16
N ALA A 196 -15.88 16.21 6.98
CA ALA A 196 -15.89 16.92 8.25
C ALA A 196 -14.87 16.34 9.25
N GLU A 197 -14.71 15.02 9.30
CA GLU A 197 -13.69 14.37 10.12
C GLU A 197 -12.28 14.76 9.67
N LEU A 198 -12.00 14.72 8.37
CA LEU A 198 -10.69 15.12 7.86
C LEU A 198 -10.43 16.62 8.06
N GLU A 199 -11.44 17.47 7.88
CA GLU A 199 -11.32 18.91 8.14
C GLU A 199 -10.99 19.20 9.60
N TYR A 200 -11.57 18.45 10.54
CA TYR A 200 -11.35 18.65 11.96
C TYR A 200 -10.04 18.00 12.47
N ARG A 201 -9.74 16.78 12.00
CA ARG A 201 -8.69 15.92 12.58
C ARG A 201 -7.41 15.83 11.77
N VAL A 202 -7.38 16.32 10.54
CA VAL A 202 -6.20 16.24 9.65
C VAL A 202 -5.76 17.63 9.25
N ARG A 203 -6.67 18.41 8.66
CA ARG A 203 -6.36 19.75 8.12
C ARG A 203 -5.63 20.70 9.08
N PRO A 204 -5.93 20.75 10.40
CA PRO A 204 -5.28 21.72 11.31
C PRO A 204 -3.83 21.39 11.65
N HIS A 205 -3.35 20.20 11.31
CA HIS A 205 -2.02 19.70 11.71
C HIS A 205 -0.95 20.11 10.68
N GLY A 206 -0.59 21.40 10.70
CA GLY A 206 0.49 21.98 9.90
C GLY A 206 0.28 21.90 8.39
N GLU A 207 1.33 22.21 7.62
CA GLU A 207 1.27 22.17 6.15
C GLU A 207 1.03 20.76 5.61
N LEU A 208 1.53 19.72 6.31
CA LEU A 208 1.26 18.32 5.97
C LEU A 208 -0.22 17.99 6.06
N GLY A 209 -0.85 18.23 7.22
CA GLY A 209 -2.26 17.95 7.43
C GLY A 209 -3.17 18.76 6.50
N LYS A 210 -2.83 20.03 6.28
CA LYS A 210 -3.51 20.89 5.30
C LYS A 210 -3.41 20.31 3.89
N TYR A 211 -2.21 19.88 3.47
CA TYR A 211 -1.99 19.30 2.15
C TYR A 211 -2.81 18.02 1.95
N LEU A 212 -2.76 17.08 2.91
CA LEU A 212 -3.50 15.82 2.85
C LEU A 212 -5.01 16.07 2.65
N PHE A 213 -5.57 17.03 3.37
CA PHE A 213 -6.98 17.41 3.22
C PHE A 213 -7.28 18.08 1.87
N GLU A 214 -6.54 19.12 1.51
CA GLU A 214 -6.83 19.93 0.32
C GLU A 214 -6.69 19.13 -0.99
N GLN A 215 -5.69 18.26 -1.07
CA GLN A 215 -5.50 17.41 -2.25
C GLN A 215 -6.64 16.40 -2.43
N LEU A 216 -7.13 15.83 -1.32
CA LEU A 216 -8.25 14.89 -1.35
C LEU A 216 -9.55 15.58 -1.77
N VAL A 217 -9.83 16.76 -1.20
CA VAL A 217 -11.00 17.58 -1.61
C VAL A 217 -10.90 17.95 -3.09
N ALA A 218 -9.73 18.39 -3.55
CA ALA A 218 -9.50 18.75 -4.95
C ALA A 218 -9.73 17.56 -5.88
N PHE A 219 -9.19 16.38 -5.55
CA PHE A 219 -9.40 15.18 -6.34
C PHE A 219 -10.87 14.73 -6.33
N GLY A 220 -11.58 14.89 -5.21
CA GLY A 220 -13.01 14.60 -5.09
C GLY A 220 -13.92 15.40 -6.03
N HIS A 221 -13.44 16.53 -6.56
CA HIS A 221 -14.16 17.34 -7.55
C HIS A 221 -13.81 17.00 -9.02
N THR A 222 -12.95 16.02 -9.27
CA THR A 222 -12.59 15.59 -10.63
C THR A 222 -13.65 14.68 -11.25
N GLU A 223 -13.71 14.62 -12.58
CA GLU A 223 -14.61 13.69 -13.29
C GLU A 223 -14.36 12.22 -12.92
N ALA A 224 -13.10 11.86 -12.61
CA ALA A 224 -12.72 10.54 -12.16
C ALA A 224 -13.42 10.17 -10.84
N ALA A 225 -13.29 11.03 -9.82
CA ALA A 225 -13.90 10.79 -8.52
C ALA A 225 -15.44 10.73 -8.60
N LEU A 226 -16.05 11.61 -9.40
CA LEU A 226 -17.50 11.71 -9.56
C LEU A 226 -18.16 10.47 -10.21
N ARG A 227 -17.38 9.61 -10.89
CA ARG A 227 -17.89 8.34 -11.45
C ARG A 227 -18.11 7.26 -10.39
N THR A 228 -17.60 7.44 -9.18
CA THR A 228 -17.62 6.40 -8.14
C THR A 228 -18.72 6.66 -7.12
N ALA A 229 -19.71 5.77 -7.05
CA ALA A 229 -20.88 5.93 -6.17
C ALA A 229 -20.56 6.01 -4.66
N ILE A 230 -19.41 5.49 -4.22
CA ILE A 230 -18.99 5.55 -2.81
C ILE A 230 -18.56 6.96 -2.37
N ARG A 231 -18.20 7.83 -3.33
CA ARG A 231 -17.74 9.20 -3.08
C ARG A 231 -18.92 10.15 -3.25
N THR A 232 -19.58 10.47 -2.15
CA THR A 232 -20.79 11.32 -2.16
C THR A 232 -20.47 12.82 -2.18
N GLY A 233 -19.19 13.18 -2.05
CA GLY A 233 -18.74 14.55 -1.78
C GLY A 233 -18.61 14.88 -0.29
N GLU A 234 -19.22 14.07 0.60
CA GLU A 234 -19.10 14.22 2.06
C GLU A 234 -18.28 13.09 2.71
N CYS A 235 -17.88 12.09 1.94
CA CYS A 235 -17.07 10.98 2.44
C CYS A 235 -16.04 10.49 1.41
N TRP A 236 -15.01 9.84 1.94
CA TRP A 236 -13.95 9.19 1.19
C TRP A 236 -13.61 7.83 1.81
N CYS A 237 -12.97 6.98 1.02
CA CYS A 237 -12.39 5.73 1.50
C CYS A 237 -10.88 5.88 1.53
N LEU A 238 -10.25 5.69 2.69
CA LEU A 238 -8.79 5.57 2.79
C LEU A 238 -8.40 4.09 2.66
N GLY A 239 -8.55 3.57 1.43
CA GLY A 239 -8.48 2.15 1.10
C GLY A 239 -7.10 1.54 1.35
N ASP A 240 -6.05 2.33 1.31
CA ASP A 240 -4.68 1.85 1.53
C ASP A 240 -4.26 1.74 3.00
N SER A 241 -4.97 2.41 3.88
CA SER A 241 -4.69 2.43 5.32
C SER A 241 -4.61 1.03 5.99
N PRO A 242 -5.37 -0.01 5.57
CA PRO A 242 -5.19 -1.36 6.05
C PRO A 242 -3.76 -1.90 5.92
N ALA A 243 -2.97 -1.49 4.92
CA ALA A 243 -1.61 -1.97 4.74
C ALA A 243 -0.74 -1.67 5.97
N VAL A 244 -0.93 -0.49 6.56
CA VAL A 244 -0.29 -0.09 7.82
C VAL A 244 -1.02 -0.70 9.02
N GLY A 245 -2.35 -0.63 9.05
CA GLY A 245 -3.18 -1.12 10.14
C GLY A 245 -2.90 -2.57 10.51
N LEU A 246 -2.79 -3.46 9.51
CA LEU A 246 -2.53 -4.88 9.68
C LEU A 246 -1.15 -5.19 10.26
N LEU A 247 -0.17 -4.33 10.00
CA LEU A 247 1.16 -4.47 10.58
C LEU A 247 1.18 -3.98 12.04
N LEU A 248 0.41 -2.94 12.38
CA LEU A 248 0.27 -2.47 13.76
C LEU A 248 -0.50 -3.47 14.62
N CYS A 249 -1.57 -4.04 14.08
CA CYS A 249 -2.41 -5.04 14.70
C CYS A 249 -2.90 -6.03 13.62
N ASP A 250 -2.57 -7.32 13.77
CA ASP A 250 -2.83 -8.37 12.77
C ASP A 250 -4.31 -8.56 12.41
N HIS A 251 -5.23 -7.96 13.18
CA HIS A 251 -6.67 -8.15 13.07
C HIS A 251 -7.03 -9.64 13.05
N GLU A 252 -6.48 -10.38 14.02
CA GLU A 252 -6.74 -11.80 14.24
C GLU A 252 -8.26 -12.06 14.19
N TYR A 253 -8.66 -13.16 13.55
CA TYR A 253 -10.06 -13.57 13.29
C TYR A 253 -10.78 -12.84 12.15
N LEU A 254 -10.21 -11.78 11.56
CA LEU A 254 -10.82 -11.06 10.43
C LEU A 254 -10.32 -11.52 9.05
N TYR A 255 -9.74 -12.72 8.96
CA TYR A 255 -9.30 -13.33 7.71
C TYR A 255 -9.59 -14.83 7.68
N ASP A 256 -9.58 -15.39 6.46
CA ASP A 256 -9.60 -16.81 6.20
C ASP A 256 -8.36 -17.20 5.38
N TRP A 257 -7.94 -18.46 5.46
CA TRP A 257 -6.91 -19.03 4.60
C TRP A 257 -7.55 -19.69 3.39
N LEU A 258 -7.37 -19.11 2.22
CA LEU A 258 -7.97 -19.60 0.96
C LEU A 258 -6.86 -19.96 -0.04
N PRO A 259 -7.01 -21.00 -0.86
CA PRO A 259 -6.11 -21.23 -1.98
C PRO A 259 -6.02 -19.98 -2.85
N ALA A 260 -4.79 -19.57 -3.22
CA ALA A 260 -4.61 -18.41 -4.09
C ALA A 260 -5.33 -18.63 -5.44
N PRO A 261 -6.22 -17.72 -5.87
CA PRO A 261 -6.82 -17.81 -7.20
C PRO A 261 -5.80 -17.44 -8.28
N ALA A 262 -6.09 -17.82 -9.52
CA ALA A 262 -5.59 -17.11 -10.69
C ALA A 262 -6.63 -16.06 -11.13
N PHE A 263 -6.20 -15.06 -11.88
CA PHE A 263 -7.04 -13.96 -12.35
C PHE A 263 -7.23 -14.08 -13.87
N SER A 264 -8.49 -14.09 -14.31
CA SER A 264 -8.81 -13.98 -15.74
C SER A 264 -8.59 -12.54 -16.26
N PRO A 265 -8.55 -12.32 -17.58
CA PRO A 265 -8.53 -10.97 -18.15
C PRO A 265 -9.71 -10.08 -17.72
N ASP A 266 -10.85 -10.68 -17.36
CA ASP A 266 -12.03 -9.98 -16.84
C ASP A 266 -12.00 -9.82 -15.30
N MET A 267 -10.83 -10.04 -14.67
CA MET A 267 -10.60 -9.96 -13.23
C MET A 267 -11.47 -10.91 -12.38
N ARG A 268 -11.92 -12.01 -12.99
CA ARG A 268 -12.63 -13.07 -12.28
C ARG A 268 -11.65 -14.06 -11.67
N TYR A 269 -12.03 -14.59 -10.52
CA TYR A 269 -11.18 -15.50 -9.76
C TYR A 269 -11.38 -16.93 -10.26
N ILE A 270 -10.27 -17.53 -10.69
CA ILE A 270 -10.18 -18.91 -11.14
C ILE A 270 -9.62 -19.73 -9.97
N HIS A 271 -10.50 -20.50 -9.33
CA HIS A 271 -10.16 -21.28 -8.14
C HIS A 271 -9.56 -22.63 -8.54
N GLU A 272 -8.24 -22.75 -8.42
CA GLU A 272 -7.53 -24.02 -8.58
C GLU A 272 -7.28 -24.65 -7.21
N ARG A 273 -7.62 -25.94 -7.05
CA ARG A 273 -7.60 -26.61 -5.73
C ARG A 273 -6.20 -26.79 -5.11
N ASN A 274 -5.13 -26.62 -5.89
CA ASN A 274 -3.76 -26.98 -5.49
C ASN A 274 -2.84 -25.78 -5.25
N ASN A 275 -3.33 -24.55 -5.40
CA ASN A 275 -2.51 -23.38 -5.09
C ASN A 275 -2.31 -23.26 -3.57
N ARG A 276 -1.14 -22.73 -3.16
CA ARG A 276 -0.85 -22.50 -1.74
C ARG A 276 -1.95 -21.61 -1.12
N PRO A 277 -2.27 -21.80 0.16
CA PRO A 277 -3.17 -20.89 0.85
C PRO A 277 -2.53 -19.51 1.03
N ILE A 278 -3.33 -18.47 0.87
CA ILE A 278 -3.03 -17.08 1.20
C ILE A 278 -4.01 -16.60 2.26
N ARG A 279 -3.65 -15.54 2.96
CA ARG A 279 -4.53 -14.89 3.91
C ARG A 279 -5.42 -13.90 3.17
N VAL A 280 -6.74 -14.09 3.23
CA VAL A 280 -7.72 -13.18 2.64
C VAL A 280 -8.52 -12.53 3.76
N TYR A 281 -8.40 -11.22 3.91
CA TYR A 281 -9.18 -10.49 4.90
C TYR A 281 -10.64 -10.39 4.46
N LYS A 282 -11.55 -10.54 5.44
CA LYS A 282 -12.99 -10.36 5.30
C LYS A 282 -13.49 -9.10 6.03
N ASP A 283 -12.65 -8.53 6.89
CA ASP A 283 -12.91 -7.24 7.54
C ASP A 283 -11.61 -6.64 8.08
N VAL A 284 -11.65 -5.37 8.49
CA VAL A 284 -10.53 -4.67 9.17
C VAL A 284 -11.05 -3.78 10.29
N ASN A 285 -10.25 -3.58 11.35
CA ASN A 285 -10.60 -2.65 12.42
C ASN A 285 -10.25 -1.21 12.01
N SER A 286 -11.12 -0.60 11.19
CA SER A 286 -10.94 0.77 10.69
C SER A 286 -10.77 1.79 11.81
N ARG A 287 -11.53 1.66 12.91
CA ARG A 287 -11.41 2.55 14.08
C ARG A 287 -9.98 2.53 14.64
N PHE A 288 -9.39 1.36 14.87
CA PHE A 288 -8.03 1.28 15.40
C PHE A 288 -7.02 1.95 14.46
N THR A 289 -7.09 1.64 13.16
CA THR A 289 -6.18 2.19 12.15
C THR A 289 -6.29 3.71 12.04
N LEU A 290 -7.50 4.24 11.92
CA LEU A 290 -7.75 5.67 11.73
C LEU A 290 -7.43 6.48 13.00
N GLU A 291 -7.84 6.02 14.17
CA GLU A 291 -7.54 6.70 15.43
C GLU A 291 -6.02 6.80 15.67
N ASP A 292 -5.30 5.72 15.40
CA ASP A 292 -3.84 5.71 15.52
C ASP A 292 -3.20 6.69 14.52
N PHE A 293 -3.65 6.73 13.26
CA PHE A 293 -3.17 7.72 12.29
C PHE A 293 -3.41 9.17 12.74
N PHE A 294 -4.65 9.51 13.09
CA PHE A 294 -5.02 10.89 13.45
C PHE A 294 -4.22 11.40 14.65
N ILE A 295 -4.05 10.56 15.68
CA ILE A 295 -3.28 10.94 16.87
C ILE A 295 -1.79 11.05 16.56
N LYS A 296 -1.22 10.15 15.76
CA LYS A 296 0.19 10.23 15.36
C LYS A 296 0.47 11.50 14.55
N LEU A 297 -0.41 11.87 13.62
CA LEU A 297 -0.30 13.11 12.85
C LEU A 297 -0.33 14.33 13.77
N ALA A 298 -1.30 14.40 14.69
CA ALA A 298 -1.39 15.49 15.66
C ALA A 298 -0.09 15.63 16.48
N MET A 299 0.37 14.54 17.09
CA MET A 299 1.61 14.51 17.90
C MET A 299 2.85 14.88 17.08
N PHE A 300 2.95 14.42 15.83
CA PHE A 300 4.07 14.76 14.95
C PHE A 300 4.19 16.28 14.76
N THR A 301 3.06 16.96 14.55
CA THR A 301 3.05 18.41 14.35
C THR A 301 3.30 19.20 15.62
N GLU A 302 2.76 18.77 16.76
CA GLU A 302 3.05 19.38 18.06
C GLU A 302 4.54 19.30 18.43
N ASN A 303 5.19 18.18 18.11
CA ASN A 303 6.62 17.95 18.34
C ASN A 303 7.55 18.65 17.33
N SER A 304 6.99 19.26 16.28
CA SER A 304 7.75 19.95 15.22
C SER A 304 7.65 21.48 15.30
N LEU A 305 6.79 22.00 16.19
CA LEU A 305 6.68 23.41 16.57
C LEU A 305 7.67 23.76 17.69
#